data_AF-A0A241WGD6-F1
#
_entry.id   AF-A0A241WGD6-F1
#
_cell.length_a   1.000
_cell.length_b   1.000
_cell.length_c   1.000
_cell.angle_alpha   90.00
_cell.angle_beta   90.00
_cell.angle_gamma   90.00
#
_symmetry.space_group_name_H-M   'P 1'
#
loop_
_entity.id
_entity.type
_entity.pdbx_description
1 polymer ?
#
loop_
_entity_poly.entity_id
_entity_poly.type
_entity_poly.pdbx_seq_one_letter_code
_entity_poly.pdbx_strand_id
1 'polypeptide(L)'
;MDAYAGLHHWLDQIALRLEPTQRRELMRRLAQGLRVRTRDRIKQQRDPDGHRFIPRKRNQIGNKKRQGALFQNIGKQIKTEYSANHAAVGFGGRTAVIAGVHQEGKTIKPSHYAKATNYPIRALVGFSQDDEKWIEREIQNYLK
;
A
#
# COMPACT_ATOMS: atom_id res chain seq x y z
N MET A 1 -7.08 -13.87 2.97
CA MET A 1 -6.97 -14.74 1.80
C MET A 1 -6.24 -13.97 0.72
N ASP A 2 -5.18 -14.59 0.23
CA ASP A 2 -3.95 -13.98 -0.27
C ASP A 2 -4.06 -13.39 -1.68
N ALA A 3 -3.92 -12.06 -1.76
CA ALA A 3 -3.46 -11.38 -2.98
C ALA A 3 -1.94 -11.53 -3.21
N TYR A 4 -1.26 -12.33 -2.37
CA TYR A 4 0.20 -12.51 -2.36
C TYR A 4 0.71 -13.56 -3.35
N ALA A 5 -0.15 -14.42 -3.88
CA ALA A 5 0.29 -15.63 -4.60
C ALA A 5 0.94 -15.38 -5.98
N GLY A 6 0.71 -14.23 -6.62
CA GLY A 6 1.27 -13.93 -7.93
C GLY A 6 2.77 -13.57 -7.92
N LEU A 7 3.26 -12.98 -6.82
CA LEU A 7 4.66 -12.55 -6.72
C LEU A 7 5.62 -13.74 -6.47
N HIS A 8 5.15 -14.81 -5.83
CA HIS A 8 6.00 -15.91 -5.38
C HIS A 8 6.64 -16.71 -6.53
N HIS A 9 5.88 -17.08 -7.56
CA HIS A 9 6.38 -18.02 -8.58
C HIS A 9 7.55 -17.47 -9.41
N TRP A 10 7.51 -16.18 -9.75
CA TRP A 10 8.52 -15.56 -10.61
C TRP A 10 9.73 -15.04 -9.80
N LEU A 11 9.54 -14.71 -8.51
CA LEU A 11 10.64 -14.48 -7.57
C LEU A 11 11.49 -15.74 -7.33
N ASP A 12 10.87 -16.92 -7.26
CA ASP A 12 11.57 -18.18 -6.99
C ASP A 12 12.55 -18.55 -8.11
N GLN A 13 12.18 -18.31 -9.37
CA GLN A 13 13.06 -18.62 -10.52
C GLN A 13 14.27 -17.69 -10.63
N ILE A 14 14.13 -16.41 -10.23
CA ILE A 14 15.21 -15.43 -10.26
C ILE A 14 16.09 -15.54 -9.01
N ALA A 15 15.51 -15.98 -7.89
CA ALA A 15 16.24 -16.21 -6.66
C ALA A 15 17.39 -17.22 -6.83
N LEU A 16 17.28 -18.16 -7.77
CA LEU A 16 18.31 -19.17 -8.04
C LEU A 16 19.54 -18.65 -8.82
N ARG A 17 19.45 -17.49 -9.48
CA ARG A 17 20.54 -16.95 -10.32
C ARG A 17 21.32 -15.79 -9.69
N LEU A 18 20.80 -15.21 -8.61
CA LEU A 18 21.37 -14.04 -7.97
C LEU A 18 22.02 -14.40 -6.65
N GLU A 19 23.20 -13.84 -6.38
CA GLU A 19 23.82 -13.89 -5.07
C GLU A 19 22.93 -13.19 -4.02
N PRO A 20 22.99 -13.59 -2.73
CA PRO A 20 22.14 -13.00 -1.68
C PRO A 20 22.20 -11.46 -1.61
N THR A 21 23.37 -10.88 -1.91
CA THR A 21 23.59 -9.43 -1.96
C THR A 21 22.84 -8.78 -3.12
N GLN A 22 22.88 -9.38 -4.31
CA GLN A 22 22.14 -8.93 -5.49
C GLN A 22 20.63 -9.06 -5.27
N ARG A 23 20.16 -10.15 -4.67
CA ARG A 23 18.73 -10.31 -4.33
C ARG A 23 18.25 -9.23 -3.38
N ARG A 24 19.02 -8.95 -2.32
CA ARG A 24 18.66 -7.89 -1.36
C ARG A 24 18.61 -6.52 -2.03
N GLU A 25 19.52 -6.23 -2.95
CA GLU A 25 19.52 -5.00 -3.72
C GLU A 25 18.29 -4.90 -4.64
N LEU A 26 17.94 -5.98 -5.33
CA LEU A 26 16.72 -6.06 -6.14
C LEU A 26 15.46 -5.81 -5.30
N MET A 27 15.32 -6.50 -4.16
CA MET A 27 14.18 -6.33 -3.25
C MET A 27 14.09 -4.90 -2.72
N ARG A 28 15.23 -4.27 -2.41
CA ARG A 28 15.28 -2.86 -2.01
C ARG A 28 14.76 -1.94 -3.10
N ARG A 29 15.18 -2.12 -4.35
CA ARG A 29 14.73 -1.32 -5.51
C ARG A 29 13.23 -1.45 -5.71
N LEU A 30 12.72 -2.68 -5.71
CA LEU A 30 11.29 -2.97 -5.80
C LEU A 30 10.50 -2.28 -4.70
N ALA A 31 10.88 -2.47 -3.44
CA ALA A 31 10.17 -1.90 -2.30
C ALA A 31 10.13 -0.36 -2.37
N GLN A 32 11.25 0.28 -2.70
CA GLN A 32 11.31 1.74 -2.81
C GLN A 32 10.47 2.28 -3.97
N GLY A 33 10.53 1.65 -5.14
CA GLY A 33 9.71 2.07 -6.28
C GLY A 33 8.21 1.89 -6.02
N LEU A 34 7.81 0.74 -5.47
CA LEU A 34 6.43 0.49 -5.05
C LEU A 34 5.94 1.46 -3.97
N ARG A 35 6.80 1.85 -3.03
CA ARG A 35 6.48 2.90 -2.04
C ARG A 35 6.15 4.23 -2.70
N VAL A 36 6.94 4.66 -3.69
CA VAL A 36 6.69 5.91 -4.42
C VAL A 36 5.37 5.82 -5.17
N ARG A 37 5.16 4.75 -5.94
CA ARG A 37 3.95 4.51 -6.72
C ARG A 37 2.68 4.47 -5.85
N THR A 38 2.75 3.77 -4.72
CA THR A 38 1.66 3.70 -3.73
C THR A 38 1.37 5.07 -3.13
N ARG A 39 2.42 5.82 -2.74
CA ARG A 39 2.29 7.17 -2.20
C ARG A 39 1.61 8.11 -3.19
N ASP A 40 2.01 8.06 -4.45
CA ASP A 40 1.46 8.93 -5.50
C ASP A 40 0.00 8.60 -5.79
N ARG A 41 -0.37 7.32 -5.84
CA ARG A 41 -1.76 6.89 -5.98
C ARG A 41 -2.65 7.36 -4.83
N ILE A 42 -2.19 7.19 -3.59
CA ILE A 42 -2.89 7.70 -2.40
C ILE A 42 -3.01 9.23 -2.44
N LYS A 43 -1.97 9.96 -2.88
CA LYS A 43 -2.01 11.42 -3.04
C LYS A 43 -3.11 11.84 -4.02
N GLN A 44 -3.32 11.06 -5.07
CA GLN A 44 -4.41 11.24 -6.05
C GLN A 44 -5.78 10.76 -5.54
N GLN A 45 -5.86 10.23 -4.32
CA GLN A 45 -7.06 9.64 -3.72
C GLN A 45 -7.63 8.49 -4.56
N ARG A 46 -6.77 7.60 -5.05
CA ARG A 46 -7.17 6.42 -5.82
C ARG A 46 -6.68 5.13 -5.17
N ASP A 47 -7.43 4.06 -5.36
CA ASP A 47 -7.06 2.69 -5.03
C ASP A 47 -6.23 2.03 -6.16
N PRO A 48 -5.65 0.83 -5.97
CA PRO A 48 -4.87 0.13 -7.00
C PRO A 48 -5.58 -0.09 -8.32
N ASP A 49 -6.90 -0.29 -8.31
CA ASP A 49 -7.69 -0.46 -9.53
C ASP A 49 -7.99 0.89 -10.23
N GLY A 50 -7.54 2.00 -9.63
CA GLY A 50 -7.67 3.34 -10.17
C GLY A 50 -8.97 4.04 -9.78
N HIS A 51 -9.85 3.41 -9.02
CA HIS A 51 -11.09 4.03 -8.55
C HIS A 51 -10.79 5.10 -7.49
N ARG A 52 -11.59 6.17 -7.51
CA ARG A 52 -11.47 7.24 -6.50
C ARG A 52 -11.99 6.76 -5.15
N PHE A 53 -11.27 7.10 -4.09
CA PHE A 53 -11.73 6.84 -2.74
C PHE A 53 -13.04 7.55 -2.44
N ILE A 54 -13.92 6.85 -1.74
CA ILE A 54 -15.17 7.43 -1.25
C ILE A 54 -14.84 8.63 -0.33
N PRO A 55 -15.38 9.83 -0.60
CA PRO A 55 -15.13 11.01 0.23
C PRO A 55 -15.54 10.83 1.70
N ARG A 56 -15.17 11.80 2.54
CA ARG A 56 -15.63 11.84 3.93
C ARG A 56 -17.14 12.09 3.96
N LYS A 57 -17.86 11.39 4.85
CA LYS A 57 -19.29 11.67 5.11
C LYS A 57 -19.53 13.11 5.60
N ARG A 58 -18.60 13.66 6.39
CA ARG A 58 -18.68 15.04 6.91
C ARG A 58 -17.33 15.74 6.80
N ASN A 59 -17.34 16.94 6.22
CA ASN A 59 -16.16 17.80 6.07
C ASN A 59 -16.05 18.85 7.18
N GLN A 60 -16.84 18.75 8.24
CA GLN A 60 -16.87 19.70 9.35
C GLN A 60 -17.07 18.96 10.66
N ILE A 61 -16.39 19.38 11.73
CA ILE A 61 -16.63 18.92 13.10
C ILE A 61 -16.76 20.16 13.97
N GLY A 62 -17.94 20.38 14.55
CA GLY A 62 -18.29 21.65 15.19
C GLY A 62 -18.13 22.80 14.19
N ASN A 63 -17.37 23.83 14.56
CA ASN A 63 -17.07 24.97 13.68
C ASN A 63 -15.84 24.73 12.77
N LYS A 64 -15.11 23.62 12.95
CA LYS A 64 -13.88 23.35 12.21
C LYS A 64 -14.16 22.60 10.90
N LYS A 65 -13.93 23.27 9.77
CA LYS A 65 -13.92 22.64 8.45
C LYS A 65 -12.62 21.83 8.27
N ARG A 66 -12.75 20.55 7.95
CA ARG A 66 -11.63 19.69 7.55
C ARG A 66 -11.25 20.04 6.13
N GLN A 67 -10.12 20.74 5.98
CA GLN A 67 -9.54 21.07 4.68
C GLN A 67 -8.79 19.88 4.11
N GLY A 68 -8.84 19.71 2.79
CA GLY A 68 -8.10 18.67 2.05
C GLY A 68 -8.76 17.29 2.04
N ALA A 69 -8.14 16.35 1.33
CA ALA A 69 -8.67 15.00 1.10
C ALA A 69 -8.47 14.04 2.30
N LEU A 70 -9.16 12.89 2.32
CA LEU A 70 -9.14 11.93 3.45
C LEU A 70 -7.73 11.50 3.83
N PHE A 71 -6.96 11.09 2.83
CA PHE A 71 -5.66 10.45 3.00
C PHE A 71 -4.48 11.30 2.56
N GLN A 72 -4.64 12.63 2.56
CA GLN A 72 -3.63 13.57 2.07
C GLN A 72 -2.22 13.36 2.68
N ASN A 73 -2.14 12.94 3.94
CA ASN A 73 -0.88 12.72 4.65
C ASN A 73 -0.55 11.26 4.94
N ILE A 74 -1.48 10.31 4.77
CA ILE A 74 -1.22 8.92 5.16
C ILE A 74 -0.11 8.30 4.30
N GLY A 75 -0.01 8.68 3.02
CA GLY A 75 1.05 8.21 2.13
C GLY A 75 2.48 8.54 2.61
N LYS A 76 2.66 9.55 3.47
CA LYS A 76 3.96 9.87 4.09
C LYS A 76 4.41 8.81 5.11
N GLN A 77 3.45 8.04 5.63
CA GLN A 77 3.65 7.01 6.65
C GLN A 77 3.91 5.62 6.05
N ILE A 78 3.97 5.49 4.72
CA ILE A 78 4.30 4.23 4.07
C ILE A 78 5.75 3.86 4.43
N LYS A 79 5.91 2.62 4.86
CA LYS A 79 7.16 1.97 5.18
C LYS A 79 7.49 0.91 4.14
N THR A 80 8.76 0.58 4.06
CA THR A 80 9.31 -0.49 3.23
C THR A 80 10.07 -1.45 4.13
N GLU A 81 9.93 -2.74 3.86
CA GLU A 81 10.72 -3.80 4.45
C GLU A 81 11.29 -4.65 3.31
N TYR A 82 12.54 -5.08 3.42
CA TYR A 82 13.16 -5.92 2.40
C TYR A 82 14.32 -6.72 2.96
N SER A 83 14.52 -7.92 2.41
CA SER A 83 15.63 -8.83 2.67
C SER A 83 16.08 -9.47 1.35
N ALA A 84 16.99 -10.44 1.39
CA ALA A 84 17.35 -11.20 0.18
C ALA A 84 16.18 -12.03 -0.37
N ASN A 85 15.15 -12.32 0.44
CA ASN A 85 14.08 -13.26 0.09
C ASN A 85 12.69 -12.61 0.19
N HIS A 86 12.61 -11.31 0.49
CA HIS A 86 11.34 -10.64 0.74
C HIS A 86 11.41 -9.16 0.42
N ALA A 87 10.29 -8.60 -0.04
CA ALA A 87 10.04 -7.17 -0.13
C ALA A 87 8.58 -6.88 0.24
N ALA A 88 8.35 -5.85 1.05
CA ALA A 88 7.03 -5.37 1.40
C ALA A 88 6.95 -3.85 1.44
N VAL A 89 5.76 -3.35 1.11
CA VAL A 89 5.38 -1.95 1.22
C VAL A 89 4.06 -1.88 1.96
N GLY A 90 3.99 -1.06 3.00
CA GLY A 90 2.79 -0.98 3.80
C GLY A 90 2.86 0.06 4.90
N PHE A 91 2.02 -0.12 5.92
CA PHE A 91 1.98 0.74 7.09
C PHE A 91 2.40 -0.05 8.32
N GLY A 92 2.99 0.64 9.30
CA GLY A 92 3.31 0.06 10.61
C GLY A 92 2.57 0.75 11.75
N GLY A 93 2.52 0.09 12.91
CA GLY A 93 1.97 0.65 14.15
C GLY A 93 0.52 1.11 14.02
N ARG A 94 0.18 2.25 14.64
CA ARG A 94 -1.19 2.78 14.64
C ARG A 94 -1.72 3.08 13.23
N THR A 95 -0.86 3.51 12.31
CA THR A 95 -1.24 3.78 10.92
C THR A 95 -1.69 2.50 10.22
N ALA A 96 -1.05 1.36 10.48
CA ALA A 96 -1.45 0.07 9.93
C ALA A 96 -2.86 -0.33 10.36
N VAL A 97 -3.18 -0.13 11.64
CA VAL A 97 -4.53 -0.41 12.18
C VAL A 97 -5.60 0.42 11.46
N ILE A 98 -5.35 1.72 11.30
CA ILE A 98 -6.29 2.62 10.61
C ILE A 98 -6.39 2.26 9.13
N ALA A 99 -5.26 2.00 8.48
CA ALA A 99 -5.22 1.60 7.09
C ALA A 99 -5.98 0.29 6.87
N GLY A 100 -5.81 -0.71 7.73
CA GLY A 100 -6.51 -1.99 7.65
C GLY A 100 -8.03 -1.87 7.82
N VAL A 101 -8.51 -0.96 8.67
CA VAL A 101 -9.95 -0.66 8.77
C VAL A 101 -10.51 -0.19 7.43
N HIS A 102 -9.78 0.67 6.74
CA HIS A 102 -10.18 1.17 5.43
C HIS A 102 -9.95 0.16 4.30
N GLN A 103 -8.87 -0.62 4.36
CA GLN A 103 -8.53 -1.65 3.37
C GLN A 103 -9.64 -2.71 3.28
N GLU A 104 -10.13 -3.16 4.43
CA GLU A 104 -11.10 -4.27 4.53
C GLU A 104 -12.54 -3.77 4.77
N GLY A 105 -12.76 -2.46 4.90
CA GLY A 105 -14.09 -1.90 5.15
C GLY A 105 -14.69 -2.30 6.51
N LYS A 106 -13.88 -2.34 7.57
CA LYS A 106 -14.30 -2.86 8.88
C LYS A 106 -15.34 -1.98 9.54
N THR A 107 -16.19 -2.61 10.35
CA THR A 107 -17.03 -1.92 11.33
C THR A 107 -16.26 -1.84 12.64
N ILE A 108 -15.95 -0.62 13.11
CA ILE A 108 -15.26 -0.41 14.38
C ILE A 108 -15.96 0.65 15.22
N LYS A 109 -15.65 0.67 16.52
CA LYS A 109 -16.05 1.72 17.46
C LYS A 109 -14.87 2.70 17.63
N PRO A 110 -14.89 3.91 17.02
CA PRO A 110 -13.71 4.78 16.94
C PRO A 110 -13.26 5.36 18.29
N SER A 111 -14.19 5.48 19.24
CA SER A 111 -13.94 5.87 20.63
C SER A 111 -14.96 5.20 21.54
N HIS A 112 -14.68 5.14 22.85
CA HIS A 112 -15.57 4.52 23.83
C HIS A 112 -17.01 5.06 23.81
N TYR A 113 -17.19 6.34 23.44
CA TYR A 113 -18.50 7.00 23.38
C TYR A 113 -19.12 7.04 21.98
N ALA A 114 -18.39 6.65 20.93
CA ALA A 114 -18.89 6.69 19.57
C ALA A 114 -19.76 5.46 19.25
N LYS A 115 -20.74 5.60 18.35
CA LYS A 115 -21.45 4.44 17.79
C LYS A 115 -20.52 3.63 16.90
N ALA A 116 -20.73 2.31 16.87
CA ALA A 116 -20.07 1.45 15.89
C ALA A 116 -20.36 1.99 14.48
N THR A 117 -19.31 2.15 13.68
CA THR A 117 -19.39 2.80 12.37
C THR A 117 -18.79 1.86 11.34
N ASN A 118 -19.56 1.56 10.29
CA ASN A 118 -19.05 0.88 9.11
C ASN A 118 -18.25 1.86 8.24
N TYR A 119 -17.00 1.50 7.94
CA TYR A 119 -16.14 2.25 7.06
C TYR A 119 -16.19 1.65 5.66
N PRO A 120 -16.37 2.45 4.59
CA PRO A 120 -16.31 1.89 3.26
C PRO A 120 -14.87 1.53 2.87
N ILE A 121 -14.76 0.50 2.04
CA ILE A 121 -13.51 0.01 1.48
C ILE A 121 -12.81 1.14 0.72
N ARG A 122 -11.52 1.31 1.04
CA ARG A 122 -10.57 2.18 0.36
C ARG A 122 -9.23 1.45 0.42
N ALA A 123 -8.93 0.67 -0.62
CA ALA A 123 -7.68 -0.05 -0.69
C ALA A 123 -6.50 0.93 -0.81
N LEU A 124 -5.73 1.07 0.27
CA LEU A 124 -4.60 1.99 0.36
C LEU A 124 -3.31 1.34 -0.15
N VAL A 125 -3.22 0.02 0.00
CA VAL A 125 -2.09 -0.80 -0.41
C VAL A 125 -2.60 -1.95 -1.28
N GLY A 126 -1.71 -2.50 -2.09
CA GLY A 126 -2.01 -3.52 -3.09
C GLY A 126 -1.36 -3.18 -4.43
N PHE A 127 -1.27 -4.18 -5.29
CA PHE A 127 -0.73 -4.03 -6.64
C PHE A 127 -1.84 -3.64 -7.61
N SER A 128 -1.56 -2.61 -8.41
CA SER A 128 -2.28 -2.34 -9.64
C SER A 128 -1.66 -3.16 -10.77
N GLN A 129 -2.39 -3.35 -11.87
CA GLN A 129 -1.82 -3.97 -13.07
C GLN A 129 -0.57 -3.22 -13.58
N ASP A 130 -0.52 -1.90 -13.40
CA ASP A 130 0.66 -1.11 -13.74
C ASP A 130 1.85 -1.34 -12.79
N ASP A 131 1.59 -1.73 -11.54
CA ASP A 131 2.66 -2.13 -10.62
C ASP A 131 3.26 -3.47 -11.01
N GLU A 132 2.42 -4.44 -11.36
CA GLU A 132 2.87 -5.77 -11.81
C GLU A 132 3.78 -5.64 -13.04
N LYS A 133 3.34 -4.90 -14.07
CA LYS A 133 4.14 -4.59 -15.26
C LYS A 133 5.42 -3.82 -14.95
N TRP A 134 5.39 -2.97 -13.92
CA TRP A 134 6.58 -2.23 -13.49
C TRP A 134 7.58 -3.14 -12.76
N ILE A 135 7.09 -4.04 -11.90
CA ILE A 135 7.90 -5.06 -11.21
C ILE A 135 8.60 -5.96 -12.24
N GLU A 136 7.85 -6.53 -13.20
CA GLU A 136 8.42 -7.39 -14.24
C GLU A 136 9.55 -6.68 -15.01
N ARG A 137 9.31 -5.43 -15.41
CA ARG A 137 10.27 -4.62 -16.14
C ARG A 137 11.52 -4.28 -15.33
N GLU A 138 11.35 -3.88 -14.07
CA GLU A 138 12.51 -3.58 -13.22
C GLU A 138 13.41 -4.77 -13.06
N ILE A 139 12.85 -5.98 -13.03
CA ILE A 139 13.68 -7.15 -12.81
C ILE A 139 14.33 -7.59 -14.12
N GLN A 140 13.62 -7.54 -15.23
CA GLN A 140 14.24 -7.72 -16.54
C GLN A 140 15.41 -6.74 -16.74
N ASN A 141 15.26 -5.48 -16.29
CA ASN A 141 16.33 -4.49 -16.35
C ASN A 141 17.49 -4.81 -15.40
N TYR A 142 17.21 -5.38 -14.23
CA TYR A 142 18.24 -5.73 -13.24
C TYR A 142 19.07 -6.96 -13.66
N LEU A 143 18.48 -7.87 -14.45
CA LEU A 143 19.12 -9.12 -14.90
C LEU A 143 19.90 -8.99 -16.21
N LYS A 144 19.75 -7.87 -16.92
CA LYS A 144 20.58 -7.52 -18.07
C LYS A 144 21.95 -7.06 -17.62
#